data_AF-A0AAE0SHF5-F1
#
_entry.id   AF-A0AAE0SHF5-F1
#
_cell.length_a   1.000
_cell.length_b   1.000
_cell.length_c   1.000
_cell.angle_alpha   90.00
_cell.angle_beta   90.00
_cell.angle_gamma   90.00
#
_symmetry.space_group_name_H-M   'P 1'
#
loop_
_entity.id
_entity.type
_entity.pdbx_description
1 polymer ?
#
loop_
_entity_poly.entity_id
_entity_poly.type
_entity_poly.pdbx_seq_one_letter_code
_entity_poly.pdbx_strand_id
1 'polypeptide(L)'
;MADIDPDGPDMYFFPVQVECDFDSEPGKALTVLHHDSENRIQVKGYEGAGEYQILLKYDIGWAAAIKVVDLSAECKQYMKWECFAAVIHNPNNEEVLTTFWKNRTEGVANYFGGAEPGSGKCACGMTHSCVNETKRCNCDNNDYVWRFDDGFITHKSELPMHSFYAGDTGKLCFLIIYFSAA
;
A
#
# COMPACT_ATOMS: atom_id res chain seq x y z
N MET A 1 23.17 -4.74 0.11
CA MET A 1 22.66 -6.02 0.64
C MET A 1 23.44 -6.41 1.88
N ALA A 2 22.76 -6.87 2.92
CA ALA A 2 23.31 -7.43 4.15
C ALA A 2 22.45 -8.62 4.62
N ASP A 3 23.06 -9.59 5.28
CA ASP A 3 22.31 -10.68 5.92
C ASP A 3 21.91 -10.23 7.33
N ILE A 4 20.62 -10.35 7.64
CA ILE A 4 20.06 -10.11 8.97
C ILE A 4 19.42 -11.38 9.49
N ASP A 5 19.33 -11.48 10.81
CA ASP A 5 18.70 -12.60 11.51
C ASP A 5 17.52 -12.06 12.35
N PRO A 6 16.31 -11.95 11.76
CA PRO A 6 15.18 -11.28 12.39
C PRO A 6 14.56 -12.05 13.56
N ASP A 7 14.81 -13.35 13.71
CA ASP A 7 14.41 -14.15 14.87
C ASP A 7 15.57 -14.41 15.84
N GLY A 8 16.80 -14.16 15.42
CA GLY A 8 17.97 -14.17 16.29
C GLY A 8 18.30 -15.60 16.73
N PRO A 9 18.40 -15.88 18.04
CA PRO A 9 18.73 -17.23 18.50
C PRO A 9 17.58 -18.23 18.26
N ASP A 10 16.36 -17.74 18.04
CA ASP A 10 15.24 -18.60 17.69
C ASP A 10 15.50 -19.16 16.27
N MET A 11 15.37 -20.47 16.07
CA MET A 11 15.68 -21.13 14.79
C MET A 11 14.42 -21.30 13.91
N TYR A 12 13.54 -20.29 13.88
CA TYR A 12 12.29 -20.38 13.10
C TYR A 12 12.53 -20.16 11.60
N PHE A 13 13.50 -19.33 11.22
CA PHE A 13 13.96 -19.17 9.86
C PHE A 13 15.48 -18.96 9.78
N PHE A 14 16.05 -19.11 8.57
CA PHE A 14 17.45 -18.81 8.32
C PHE A 14 17.66 -17.30 8.19
N PRO A 15 18.88 -16.78 8.40
CA PRO A 15 19.22 -15.41 8.07
C PRO A 15 18.76 -15.04 6.67
N VAL A 16 18.18 -13.85 6.53
CA VAL A 16 17.61 -13.33 5.29
C VAL A 16 18.44 -12.18 4.76
N GLN A 17 18.53 -12.08 3.44
CA GLN A 17 19.26 -11.01 2.78
C GLN A 17 18.34 -9.82 2.51
N VAL A 18 18.72 -8.63 2.98
CA VAL A 18 17.97 -7.38 2.82
C VAL A 18 18.84 -6.28 2.23
N GLU A 19 18.20 -5.26 1.65
CA GLU A 19 18.89 -4.01 1.35
C GLU A 19 18.86 -3.09 2.57
N CYS A 20 19.99 -2.44 2.84
CA CYS A 20 20.14 -1.44 3.89
C CYS A 20 20.45 -0.10 3.22
N ASP A 21 19.56 0.87 3.40
CA ASP A 21 19.69 2.22 2.91
C ASP A 21 20.02 3.16 4.07
N PHE A 22 21.20 3.76 4.01
CA PHE A 22 21.71 4.70 5.01
C PHE A 22 21.70 6.16 4.53
N ASP A 23 21.27 6.38 3.29
CA ASP A 23 21.45 7.65 2.58
C ASP A 23 20.12 8.42 2.43
N SER A 24 19.00 7.72 2.23
CA SER A 24 17.71 8.37 1.96
C SER A 24 17.14 9.16 3.14
N GLU A 25 17.42 8.75 4.38
CA GLU A 25 16.97 9.45 5.59
C GLU A 25 18.13 9.70 6.56
N PRO A 26 18.62 10.94 6.67
CA PRO A 26 19.73 11.28 7.56
C PRO A 26 19.49 10.84 9.00
N GLY A 27 20.40 10.04 9.54
CA GLY A 27 20.34 9.54 10.92
C GLY A 27 19.51 8.27 11.11
N LYS A 28 19.00 7.65 10.04
CA LYS A 28 18.31 6.35 10.08
C LYS A 28 19.04 5.31 9.23
N ALA A 29 18.93 4.06 9.65
CA ALA A 29 19.32 2.90 8.86
C ALA A 29 18.04 2.21 8.41
N LEU A 30 17.69 2.32 7.14
CA LEU A 30 16.47 1.74 6.60
C LEU A 30 16.74 0.33 6.09
N THR A 31 15.96 -0.64 6.56
CA THR A 31 15.83 -1.96 5.94
C THR A 31 14.74 -1.91 4.88
N VAL A 32 15.10 -2.11 3.61
CA VAL A 32 14.14 -2.15 2.49
C VAL A 32 13.62 -3.58 2.35
N LEU A 33 12.30 -3.75 2.39
CA LEU A 33 11.66 -5.06 2.24
C LEU A 33 11.10 -5.21 0.82
N HIS A 34 11.90 -5.80 -0.06
CA HIS A 34 11.51 -5.98 -1.44
C HIS A 34 10.36 -6.98 -1.62
N HIS A 35 9.54 -6.75 -2.65
CA HIS A 35 8.47 -7.65 -3.06
C HIS A 35 8.28 -7.69 -4.58
N ASP A 36 7.54 -8.69 -5.06
CA ASP A 36 7.31 -8.98 -6.49
C ASP A 36 6.46 -7.95 -7.27
N SER A 37 6.13 -6.82 -6.65
CA SER A 37 5.10 -5.88 -7.11
C SER A 37 5.54 -4.40 -7.07
N GLU A 38 6.85 -4.14 -7.18
CA GLU A 38 7.46 -2.80 -7.09
C GLU A 38 7.47 -2.03 -8.41
N ASN A 39 7.34 -2.74 -9.54
CA ASN A 39 7.19 -2.10 -10.84
C ASN A 39 5.80 -1.46 -10.97
N ARG A 40 5.66 -0.48 -11.87
CA ARG A 40 4.34 0.10 -12.18
C ARG A 40 3.45 -0.95 -12.85
N ILE A 41 2.46 -1.43 -12.11
CA ILE A 41 1.55 -2.50 -12.55
C ILE A 41 0.38 -1.89 -13.32
N GLN A 42 0.07 -2.47 -14.49
CA GLN A 42 -1.09 -2.09 -15.28
C GLN A 42 -2.34 -2.88 -14.83
N VAL A 43 -3.45 -2.19 -14.57
CA VAL A 43 -4.74 -2.78 -14.23
C VAL A 43 -5.79 -2.31 -15.23
N LYS A 44 -6.51 -3.25 -15.86
CA LYS A 44 -7.56 -2.95 -16.86
C LYS A 44 -8.48 -4.15 -17.07
N GLY A 45 -9.77 -3.89 -17.20
CA GLY A 45 -10.81 -4.86 -17.53
C GLY A 45 -11.52 -5.49 -16.34
N TYR A 46 -11.33 -4.98 -15.12
CA TYR A 46 -11.96 -5.50 -13.90
C TYR A 46 -13.00 -4.49 -13.41
N GLU A 47 -14.27 -4.73 -13.74
CA GLU A 47 -15.39 -3.83 -13.44
C GLU A 47 -15.95 -4.05 -12.03
N GLY A 48 -15.91 -5.30 -11.55
CA GLY A 48 -16.41 -5.65 -10.22
C GLY A 48 -15.55 -5.03 -9.11
N ALA A 49 -16.19 -4.60 -8.03
CA ALA A 49 -15.49 -4.12 -6.84
C ALA A 49 -14.53 -5.20 -6.30
N GLY A 50 -13.24 -4.85 -6.17
CA GLY A 50 -12.18 -5.77 -5.75
C GLY A 50 -11.99 -7.01 -6.65
N GLU A 51 -12.46 -6.98 -7.89
CA GLU A 51 -12.32 -8.10 -8.84
C GLU A 51 -10.85 -8.32 -9.24
N TYR A 52 -10.09 -7.23 -9.43
CA TYR A 52 -8.64 -7.31 -9.53
C TYR A 52 -8.05 -7.55 -8.13
N GLN A 53 -7.07 -8.45 -8.05
CA GLN A 53 -6.33 -8.70 -6.82
C GLN A 53 -4.86 -9.02 -7.11
N ILE A 54 -3.99 -8.53 -6.23
CA ILE A 54 -2.60 -9.00 -6.10
C ILE A 54 -2.29 -9.31 -4.64
N LEU A 55 -1.51 -10.37 -4.45
CA LEU A 55 -0.91 -10.73 -3.18
C LEU A 55 0.56 -10.37 -3.25
N LEU A 56 1.04 -9.51 -2.35
CA LEU A 56 2.45 -9.13 -2.33
C LEU A 56 3.29 -10.29 -1.81
N LYS A 57 4.29 -10.71 -2.58
CA LYS A 57 5.28 -11.71 -2.14
C LYS A 57 6.57 -11.01 -1.82
N TYR A 58 6.87 -10.90 -0.52
CA TYR A 58 8.13 -10.36 -0.03
C TYR A 58 9.27 -11.35 -0.26
N ASP A 59 10.42 -10.84 -0.72
CA ASP A 59 11.56 -11.66 -1.13
C ASP A 59 12.14 -12.50 0.02
N ILE A 60 12.10 -11.94 1.24
CA ILE A 60 12.53 -12.62 2.46
C ILE A 60 11.46 -13.55 3.06
N GLY A 61 10.29 -13.65 2.42
CA GLY A 61 9.13 -14.39 2.90
C GLY A 61 8.30 -13.62 3.93
N TRP A 62 7.01 -13.95 3.99
CA TRP A 62 6.02 -13.24 4.82
C TRP A 62 6.37 -13.24 6.33
N ALA A 63 6.76 -14.40 6.88
CA ALA A 63 7.03 -14.53 8.30
C ALA A 63 8.25 -13.69 8.76
N ALA A 64 9.33 -13.67 7.95
CA ALA A 64 10.49 -12.84 8.24
C ALA A 64 10.18 -11.35 8.06
N ALA A 65 9.42 -10.97 7.02
CA ALA A 65 8.98 -9.59 6.81
C ALA A 65 8.17 -9.05 8.00
N ILE A 66 7.24 -9.84 8.52
CA ILE A 66 6.47 -9.54 9.74
C ILE A 66 7.40 -9.29 10.92
N LYS A 67 8.43 -10.14 11.11
CA LYS A 67 9.38 -10.01 12.20
C LYS A 67 10.25 -8.77 12.09
N VAL A 68 10.73 -8.43 10.88
CA VAL A 68 11.44 -7.17 10.65
C VAL A 68 10.55 -5.98 11.01
N VAL A 69 9.28 -5.98 10.59
CA VAL A 69 8.34 -4.90 10.96
C VAL A 69 8.13 -4.82 12.47
N ASP A 70 8.00 -5.94 13.16
CA ASP A 70 7.79 -5.95 14.62
C ASP A 70 8.99 -5.38 15.38
N LEU A 71 10.21 -5.71 14.94
CA LEU A 71 11.47 -5.27 15.53
C LEU A 71 11.84 -3.82 15.19
N SER A 72 11.33 -3.28 14.09
CA SER A 72 11.62 -1.92 13.64
C SER A 72 10.94 -0.87 14.53
N ALA A 73 11.58 0.28 14.71
CA ALA A 73 11.02 1.39 15.47
C ALA A 73 9.84 2.02 14.71
N GLU A 74 9.99 2.18 13.40
CA GLU A 74 8.98 2.74 12.51
C GLU A 74 9.04 2.07 11.13
N CYS A 75 7.90 2.08 10.42
CA CYS A 75 7.82 1.52 9.08
C CYS A 75 7.04 2.47 8.18
N LYS A 76 7.43 2.54 6.91
CA LYS A 76 6.68 3.25 5.89
C LYS A 76 6.55 2.40 4.63
N GLN A 77 5.33 2.27 4.14
CA GLN A 77 5.05 1.66 2.83
C GLN A 77 4.36 2.68 1.95
N TYR A 78 4.97 3.01 0.82
CA TYR A 78 4.38 3.88 -0.18
C TYR A 78 3.38 3.09 -1.03
N MET A 79 2.26 3.73 -1.36
CA MET A 79 1.37 3.27 -2.41
C MET A 79 0.92 4.44 -3.27
N LYS A 80 0.71 4.17 -4.56
CA LYS A 80 0.11 5.11 -5.50
C LYS A 80 -0.86 4.37 -6.41
N TRP A 81 -2.06 4.91 -6.53
CA TRP A 81 -3.09 4.45 -7.45
C TRP A 81 -3.37 5.54 -8.48
N GLU A 82 -3.10 5.25 -9.75
CA GLU A 82 -3.39 6.12 -10.88
C GLU A 82 -4.64 5.61 -11.59
N CYS A 83 -5.67 6.44 -11.68
CA CYS A 83 -6.99 6.07 -12.16
C CYS A 83 -7.39 6.92 -13.38
N PHE A 84 -8.15 6.29 -14.27
CA PHE A 84 -8.79 6.95 -15.40
C PHE A 84 -10.23 6.42 -15.48
N ALA A 85 -11.21 7.16 -14.95
CA ALA A 85 -12.57 6.68 -14.73
C ALA A 85 -12.63 5.35 -13.94
N ALA A 86 -12.02 5.36 -12.74
CA ALA A 86 -12.07 4.26 -11.78
C ALA A 86 -12.12 4.82 -10.35
N VAL A 87 -12.93 4.23 -9.48
CA VAL A 87 -13.19 4.73 -8.11
C VAL A 87 -12.50 3.95 -7.00
N ILE A 88 -12.31 4.62 -5.87
CA ILE A 88 -11.90 3.98 -4.60
C ILE A 88 -13.16 3.62 -3.80
N HIS A 89 -14.07 4.56 -3.63
CA HIS A 89 -15.34 4.37 -2.94
C HIS A 89 -16.46 4.08 -3.93
N ASN A 90 -17.30 3.08 -3.63
CA ASN A 90 -18.42 2.76 -4.51
C ASN A 90 -19.47 3.89 -4.46
N PRO A 91 -19.83 4.49 -5.62
CA PRO A 91 -20.75 5.64 -5.66
C PRO A 91 -22.20 5.25 -5.37
N ASN A 92 -22.56 3.96 -5.45
CA ASN A 92 -23.91 3.45 -5.24
C ASN A 92 -24.10 2.83 -3.86
N ASN A 93 -23.02 2.53 -3.14
CA ASN A 93 -23.07 1.99 -1.79
C ASN A 93 -21.81 2.40 -1.02
N GLU A 94 -21.93 3.40 -0.14
CA GLU A 94 -20.79 3.94 0.61
C GLU A 94 -20.15 2.96 1.60
N GLU A 95 -20.80 1.84 1.90
CA GLU A 95 -20.26 0.76 2.75
C GLU A 95 -19.32 -0.18 1.97
N VAL A 96 -19.28 -0.06 0.63
CA VAL A 96 -18.48 -0.92 -0.24
C VAL A 96 -17.30 -0.13 -0.82
N LEU A 97 -16.09 -0.68 -0.64
CA LEU A 97 -14.91 -0.19 -1.34
C LEU A 97 -14.76 -0.91 -2.68
N THR A 98 -14.47 -0.13 -3.72
CA THR A 98 -14.18 -0.65 -5.06
C THR A 98 -12.69 -0.96 -5.19
N THR A 99 -11.83 -0.09 -4.67
CA THR A 99 -10.37 -0.23 -4.69
C THR A 99 -9.85 -0.05 -3.27
N PHE A 100 -9.07 -1.01 -2.75
CA PHE A 100 -8.63 -1.05 -1.35
C PHE A 100 -7.41 -1.96 -1.20
N TRP A 101 -6.80 -1.94 -0.02
CA TRP A 101 -5.73 -2.87 0.35
C TRP A 101 -6.07 -3.60 1.64
N LYS A 102 -5.37 -4.70 1.91
CA LYS A 102 -5.46 -5.44 3.15
C LYS A 102 -4.15 -5.37 3.93
N ASN A 103 -4.30 -5.18 5.24
CA ASN A 103 -3.19 -5.10 6.17
C ASN A 103 -2.59 -6.48 6.49
N ARG A 104 -1.56 -6.49 7.33
CA ARG A 104 -0.85 -7.69 7.80
C ARG A 104 -1.71 -8.76 8.49
N THR A 105 -2.92 -8.42 8.92
CA THR A 105 -3.91 -9.34 9.52
C THR A 105 -5.07 -9.64 8.58
N GLU A 106 -4.91 -9.35 7.28
CA GLU A 106 -5.93 -9.47 6.23
C GLU A 106 -7.18 -8.59 6.44
N GLY A 107 -7.12 -7.63 7.36
CA GLY A 107 -8.14 -6.63 7.56
C GLY A 107 -8.19 -5.66 6.39
N VAL A 108 -9.40 -5.35 5.91
CA VAL A 108 -9.60 -4.36 4.84
C VAL A 108 -9.29 -2.98 5.40
N ALA A 109 -8.31 -2.29 4.81
CA ALA A 109 -8.03 -0.90 5.11
C ALA A 109 -9.00 -0.01 4.34
N ASN A 110 -9.73 0.83 5.07
CA ASN A 110 -10.68 1.79 4.49
C ASN A 110 -10.05 3.17 4.22
N TYR A 111 -8.73 3.23 4.07
CA TYR A 111 -7.98 4.47 3.84
C TYR A 111 -6.81 4.18 2.89
N PHE A 112 -6.29 5.23 2.25
CA PHE A 112 -5.11 5.13 1.37
C PHE A 112 -3.87 5.75 2.03
N GLY A 113 -2.71 5.57 1.40
CA GLY A 113 -1.46 6.21 1.82
C GLY A 113 -1.63 7.71 2.09
N GLY A 114 -1.00 8.18 3.16
CA GLY A 114 -1.09 9.57 3.64
C GLY A 114 -2.40 9.93 4.36
N ALA A 115 -3.30 8.97 4.59
CA ALA A 115 -4.47 9.15 5.44
C ALA A 115 -4.42 8.30 6.71
N GLU A 116 -5.31 8.61 7.66
CA GLU A 116 -5.38 7.92 8.95
C GLU A 116 -6.25 6.64 8.86
N PRO A 117 -5.91 5.56 9.58
CA PRO A 117 -6.73 4.37 9.74
C PRO A 117 -8.15 4.72 10.18
N GLY A 118 -9.14 4.12 9.53
CA GLY A 118 -10.56 4.37 9.83
C GLY A 118 -11.13 5.63 9.18
N SER A 119 -10.31 6.49 8.55
CA SER A 119 -10.77 7.79 8.04
C SER A 119 -11.71 7.72 6.83
N GLY A 120 -11.70 6.63 6.06
CA GLY A 120 -12.48 6.57 4.81
C GLY A 120 -11.90 7.46 3.70
N LYS A 121 -10.62 7.87 3.78
CA LYS A 121 -10.06 8.95 2.96
C LYS A 121 -8.69 8.62 2.38
N CYS A 122 -8.29 9.42 1.39
CA CYS A 122 -6.93 9.52 0.88
C CYS A 122 -6.25 10.79 1.43
N ALA A 123 -4.94 10.96 1.18
CA ALA A 123 -4.17 12.12 1.64
C ALA A 123 -4.83 13.48 1.30
N CYS A 124 -5.38 13.61 0.08
CA CYS A 124 -6.07 14.84 -0.33
C CYS A 124 -7.35 15.09 0.47
N GLY A 125 -8.07 14.02 0.85
CA GLY A 125 -9.31 14.11 1.62
C GLY A 125 -9.08 14.46 3.09
N MET A 126 -7.90 14.13 3.61
CA MET A 126 -7.45 14.57 4.94
C MET A 126 -7.14 16.06 4.97
N THR A 127 -6.58 16.58 3.88
CA THR A 127 -6.06 17.96 3.79
C THR A 127 -7.02 18.92 3.09
N HIS A 128 -8.21 18.46 2.68
CA HIS A 128 -9.17 19.23 1.88
C HIS A 128 -8.55 19.78 0.58
N SER A 129 -7.64 19.02 -0.03
CA SER A 129 -6.89 19.41 -1.23
C SER A 129 -7.24 18.56 -2.46
N CYS A 130 -8.26 17.70 -2.37
CA CYS A 130 -8.71 16.95 -3.54
C CYS A 130 -9.22 17.92 -4.62
N VAL A 131 -9.02 17.56 -5.89
CA VAL A 131 -9.47 18.39 -7.03
C VAL A 131 -10.98 18.67 -6.96
N ASN A 132 -11.74 17.72 -6.45
CA ASN A 132 -13.13 17.93 -6.05
C ASN A 132 -13.22 17.77 -4.53
N GLU A 133 -13.32 18.88 -3.80
CA GLU A 133 -13.35 18.90 -2.33
C GLU A 133 -14.55 18.16 -1.72
N THR A 134 -15.59 17.87 -2.51
CA THR A 134 -16.73 17.04 -2.06
C THR A 134 -16.41 15.55 -2.01
N LYS A 135 -15.27 15.12 -2.56
CA LYS A 135 -14.84 13.73 -2.65
C LYS A 135 -13.83 13.39 -1.55
N ARG A 136 -13.77 12.10 -1.21
CA ARG A 136 -12.86 11.56 -0.19
C ARG A 136 -11.45 11.33 -0.74
N CYS A 137 -11.37 11.09 -2.06
CA CYS A 137 -10.16 10.85 -2.82
C CYS A 137 -10.28 11.49 -4.22
N ASN A 138 -9.15 11.74 -4.89
CA ASN A 138 -9.16 12.26 -6.26
C ASN A 138 -9.82 11.29 -7.23
N CYS A 139 -9.55 9.99 -7.11
CA CYS A 139 -10.10 8.97 -8.00
C CYS A 139 -11.63 8.83 -7.92
N ASP A 140 -12.25 9.22 -6.81
CA ASP A 140 -13.72 9.20 -6.67
C ASP A 140 -14.44 10.26 -7.52
N ASN A 141 -13.69 11.10 -8.25
CA ASN A 141 -14.29 11.98 -9.25
C ASN A 141 -14.83 11.21 -10.48
N ASN A 142 -14.34 9.98 -10.71
CA ASN A 142 -14.78 9.05 -11.75
C ASN A 142 -15.00 9.68 -13.14
N ASP A 143 -13.98 10.37 -13.65
CA ASP A 143 -14.02 11.02 -14.95
C ASP A 143 -12.91 10.50 -15.87
N TYR A 144 -13.01 10.84 -17.15
CA TYR A 144 -12.00 10.49 -18.16
C TYR A 144 -10.78 11.44 -18.11
N VAL A 145 -10.34 11.77 -16.89
CA VAL A 145 -9.13 12.54 -16.62
C VAL A 145 -8.22 11.67 -15.75
N TRP A 146 -6.93 11.65 -16.08
CA TRP A 146 -5.96 10.96 -15.24
C TRP A 146 -5.86 11.63 -13.88
N ARG A 147 -6.07 10.84 -12.84
CA ARG A 147 -5.97 11.24 -11.44
C ARG A 147 -5.13 10.23 -10.68
N PHE A 148 -4.73 10.62 -9.49
CA PHE A 148 -4.05 9.71 -8.59
C PHE A 148 -4.32 10.06 -7.13
N ASP A 149 -4.19 9.04 -6.31
CA ASP A 149 -4.08 9.16 -4.86
C ASP A 149 -2.84 8.37 -4.44
N ASP A 150 -1.98 9.00 -3.65
CA ASP A 150 -0.72 8.42 -3.20
C ASP A 150 -0.35 8.86 -1.78
N GLY A 151 0.57 8.11 -1.18
CA GLY A 151 1.19 8.47 0.07
C GLY A 151 1.80 7.29 0.79
N PHE A 152 2.40 7.57 1.94
CA PHE A 152 2.94 6.55 2.83
C PHE A 152 1.88 6.08 3.83
N ILE A 153 1.77 4.77 3.99
CA ILE A 153 1.20 4.14 5.17
C ILE A 153 2.32 4.10 6.20
N THR A 154 2.13 4.72 7.37
CA THR A 154 3.14 4.82 8.44
C THR A 154 2.73 4.11 9.73
N HIS A 155 1.52 3.54 9.75
CA HIS A 155 0.99 2.82 10.91
C HIS A 155 1.56 1.40 10.94
N LYS A 156 2.62 1.20 11.73
CA LYS A 156 3.34 -0.08 11.84
C LYS A 156 2.44 -1.29 12.11
N SER A 157 1.35 -1.11 12.85
CA SER A 157 0.37 -2.17 13.14
C SER A 157 -0.39 -2.67 11.90
N GLU A 158 -0.48 -1.85 10.85
CA GLU A 158 -1.15 -2.19 9.59
C GLU A 158 -0.17 -2.79 8.56
N LEU A 159 1.13 -2.68 8.81
CA LEU A 159 2.19 -3.06 7.88
C LEU A 159 2.80 -4.42 8.21
N PRO A 160 3.30 -5.17 7.21
CA PRO A 160 3.33 -4.84 5.78
C PRO A 160 1.97 -5.04 5.09
N MET A 161 1.75 -4.35 3.97
CA MET A 161 0.60 -4.58 3.09
C MET A 161 0.63 -6.03 2.61
N HIS A 162 -0.50 -6.72 2.79
CA HIS A 162 -0.67 -8.11 2.40
C HIS A 162 -1.12 -8.21 0.93
N SER A 163 -2.18 -7.49 0.58
CA SER A 163 -2.76 -7.54 -0.76
C SER A 163 -3.41 -6.23 -1.16
N PHE A 164 -3.53 -6.01 -2.47
CA PHE A 164 -4.22 -4.87 -3.07
C PHE A 164 -5.33 -5.36 -3.99
N TYR A 165 -6.45 -4.64 -4.00
CA TYR A 165 -7.65 -4.95 -4.75
C TYR A 165 -8.14 -3.73 -5.52
N ALA A 166 -8.66 -3.93 -6.73
CA ALA A 166 -9.25 -2.87 -7.52
C ALA A 166 -10.50 -3.33 -8.27
N GLY A 167 -11.34 -2.36 -8.63
CA GLY A 167 -12.54 -2.52 -9.44
C GLY A 167 -12.83 -1.25 -10.23
N ASP A 168 -13.93 -1.21 -11.00
CA ASP A 168 -14.25 -0.08 -11.89
C ASP A 168 -13.08 0.27 -12.84
N THR A 169 -12.27 -0.74 -13.19
CA THR A 169 -11.10 -0.58 -14.06
C THR A 169 -11.41 -0.95 -15.50
N GLY A 170 -12.60 -0.64 -16.01
CA GLY A 170 -12.92 -0.77 -17.44
C GLY A 170 -11.94 -0.04 -18.36
N LYS A 171 -11.31 0.99 -17.80
CA LYS A 171 -10.23 1.76 -18.40
C LYS A 171 -8.89 1.45 -17.73
N LEU A 172 -7.84 2.01 -18.32
CA LEU A 172 -6.47 1.79 -17.88
C LEU A 172 -6.21 2.47 -16.53
N CYS A 173 -5.70 1.72 -15.56
CA CYS A 173 -5.23 2.21 -14.26
C CYS A 173 -3.83 1.66 -13.96
N PHE A 174 -3.14 2.24 -12.98
CA PHE A 174 -1.82 1.79 -12.57
C PHE A 174 -1.63 1.79 -11.04
N LEU A 175 -0.87 0.80 -10.56
CA LEU A 175 -0.51 0.64 -9.15
C LEU A 175 1.01 0.65 -9.00
N ILE A 176 1.50 1.30 -7.95
CA ILE A 176 2.91 1.36 -7.56
C ILE A 176 2.99 1.20 -6.03
N ILE A 177 3.88 0.33 -5.52
CA ILE A 177 4.05 0.03 -4.09
C ILE A 177 5.54 -0.13 -3.76
N TYR A 178 6.01 0.45 -2.64
CA TYR A 178 7.39 0.29 -2.13
C TYR A 178 7.42 0.23 -0.60
N PHE A 179 8.31 -0.57 -0.01
CA PHE A 179 8.39 -0.73 1.45
C PHE A 179 9.77 -0.41 2.04
N SER A 180 9.81 0.29 3.17
CA SER A 180 11.01 0.44 4.01
C SER A 180 10.68 0.47 5.51
N ALA A 181 11.57 -0.06 6.34
CA ALA A 181 11.47 -0.05 7.81
C ALA A 181 12.76 0.50 8.44
N ALA A 182 12.69 1.12 9.62
CA ALA A 182 13.82 1.72 10.34
C ALA A 182 13.90 1.21 11.78
#